data_AF-A0A6P5A8M2-F1
#
_entry.id   AF-A0A6P5A8M2-F1
#
_cell.length_a   1.000
_cell.length_b   1.000
_cell.length_c   1.000
_cell.angle_alpha   90.00
_cell.angle_beta   90.00
_cell.angle_gamma   90.00
#
_symmetry.space_group_name_H-M   'P 1'
#
loop_
_entity.id
_entity.type
_entity.pdbx_description
1 polymer ?
#
loop_
_entity_poly.entity_id
_entity_poly.type
_entity_poly.pdbx_seq_one_letter_code
_entity_poly.pdbx_strand_id
1 'polypeptide(L)'
;MAEEGKDSPKDPVLAFEKVEARLLKCHYGYLIEKTKRWGGNPTGRLTWAPLTEKNKSKALLWVYTFKTTSPEDGTFVVLEFVRSGKFIIGPEYPDAKVILKKGGFTPKSPVHIKKDTDPRLLMMRGSIGGGTADVVFEAYESDDTKYVVTLYNNRNKAARVLPEGGANSDGQTVQLHDPELQHTDDDNDFLEVVP
;
A
#
# COMPACT_ATOMS: atom_id res chain seq x y z
N MET A 1 -3.58 -39.61 33.70
CA MET A 1 -3.21 -39.15 32.34
C MET A 1 -4.04 -37.91 32.08
N ALA A 2 -3.43 -36.73 32.18
CA ALA A 2 -4.10 -35.46 31.90
C ALA A 2 -3.95 -35.20 30.40
N GLU A 3 -5.06 -34.93 29.72
CA GLU A 3 -5.06 -34.49 28.33
C GLU A 3 -4.47 -33.08 28.28
N GLU A 4 -3.29 -32.94 27.65
CA GLU A 4 -2.76 -31.65 27.26
C GLU A 4 -3.70 -31.04 26.21
N GLY A 5 -4.45 -30.02 26.62
CA GLY A 5 -5.15 -29.13 25.71
C GLY A 5 -4.13 -28.47 24.79
N LYS A 6 -4.07 -28.94 23.54
CA LYS A 6 -3.38 -28.24 22.46
C LYS A 6 -4.03 -26.87 22.30
N ASP A 7 -3.38 -25.86 22.85
CA ASP A 7 -3.70 -24.46 22.58
C ASP A 7 -3.53 -24.27 21.07
N SER A 8 -4.66 -24.21 20.36
CA SER A 8 -4.65 -23.97 18.93
C SER A 8 -4.05 -22.58 18.70
N PRO A 9 -3.21 -22.37 17.68
CA PRO A 9 -2.71 -21.03 17.36
C PRO A 9 -3.93 -20.12 17.21
N LYS A 10 -4.06 -19.12 18.08
CA LYS A 10 -5.11 -18.12 17.94
C LYS A 10 -4.74 -17.30 16.71
N ASP A 11 -5.59 -17.32 15.69
CA ASP A 11 -5.45 -16.47 14.51
C ASP A 11 -5.12 -15.03 14.97
N PRO A 12 -4.14 -14.35 14.33
CA PRO A 12 -3.80 -12.99 14.71
C PRO A 12 -5.03 -12.10 14.60
N VAL A 13 -5.36 -11.42 15.70
CA VAL A 13 -6.50 -10.50 15.73
C VAL A 13 -5.99 -9.12 15.39
N LEU A 14 -6.47 -8.57 14.27
CA LEU A 14 -6.16 -7.19 13.88
C LEU A 14 -7.09 -6.19 14.57
N ALA A 15 -6.49 -5.14 15.11
CA ALA A 15 -7.18 -3.99 15.67
C ALA A 15 -6.77 -2.73 14.92
N PHE A 16 -7.73 -2.02 14.34
CA PHE A 16 -7.49 -0.72 13.73
C PHE A 16 -6.88 0.24 14.76
N GLU A 17 -5.81 0.92 14.36
CA GLU A 17 -5.13 1.92 15.18
C GLU A 17 -5.45 3.34 14.72
N LYS A 18 -5.14 3.65 13.46
CA LYS A 18 -5.22 5.01 12.93
C LYS A 18 -5.33 5.02 11.41
N VAL A 19 -5.73 6.17 10.87
CA VAL A 19 -5.69 6.48 9.44
C VAL A 19 -5.02 7.82 9.25
N GLU A 20 -4.05 7.88 8.33
CA GLU A 20 -3.29 9.10 8.04
C GLU A 20 -3.21 9.34 6.53
N ALA A 21 -3.20 10.61 6.13
CA ALA A 21 -2.92 10.98 4.75
C ALA A 21 -1.40 10.94 4.52
N ARG A 22 -0.97 10.29 3.44
CA ARG A 22 0.46 10.18 3.08
C ARG A 22 0.67 10.32 1.58
N LEU A 23 1.84 10.85 1.24
CA LEU A 23 2.47 10.67 -0.05
C LEU A 23 3.52 9.57 0.07
N LEU A 24 3.57 8.66 -0.89
CA LEU A 24 4.56 7.59 -0.92
C LEU A 24 5.58 7.89 -2.01
N LYS A 25 6.83 8.13 -1.63
CA LYS A 25 7.92 8.49 -2.56
C LYS A 25 8.87 7.32 -2.73
N CYS A 26 9.05 6.83 -3.95
CA CYS A 26 10.11 5.89 -4.30
C CYS A 26 11.29 6.62 -4.97
N HIS A 27 12.34 5.87 -5.35
CA HIS A 27 13.51 6.41 -6.03
C HIS A 27 13.16 7.22 -7.30
N TYR A 28 12.09 6.85 -8.00
CA TYR A 28 11.72 7.47 -9.27
C TYR A 28 10.74 8.65 -9.15
N GLY A 29 10.05 8.80 -8.00
CA GLY A 29 9.01 9.81 -7.81
C GLY A 29 7.92 9.34 -6.84
N TYR A 30 6.73 9.93 -6.93
CA TYR A 30 5.60 9.58 -6.05
C TYR A 30 4.73 8.49 -6.66
N LEU A 31 4.26 7.57 -5.82
CA LEU A 31 3.26 6.58 -6.19
C LEU A 31 1.97 7.28 -6.62
N ILE A 32 1.40 6.84 -7.72
CA ILE A 32 0.22 7.47 -8.32
C ILE A 32 -0.67 6.44 -8.99
N GLU A 33 -1.98 6.68 -8.92
CA GLU A 33 -2.93 6.00 -9.81
C GLU A 33 -2.83 6.58 -11.23
N LYS A 34 -2.31 5.78 -12.17
CA LYS A 34 -2.41 6.09 -13.59
C LYS A 34 -3.69 5.49 -14.18
N THR A 35 -4.65 6.36 -14.44
CA THR A 35 -5.88 6.03 -15.18
C THR A 35 -5.61 5.96 -16.68
N LYS A 36 -5.91 4.84 -17.35
CA LYS A 36 -5.99 4.81 -18.82
C LYS A 36 -7.36 5.33 -19.28
N ARG A 37 -7.37 6.30 -20.22
CA ARG A 37 -8.57 6.76 -20.93
C ARG A 37 -8.68 6.06 -22.29
N TRP A 38 -8.96 4.77 -22.38
CA TRP A 38 -9.32 4.14 -23.67
C TRP A 38 -10.27 2.95 -23.41
N GLY A 39 -11.48 2.97 -23.99
CA GLY A 39 -12.34 1.79 -24.11
C GLY A 39 -13.16 1.37 -22.88
N GLY A 40 -13.75 2.30 -22.14
CA GLY A 40 -14.93 2.01 -21.30
C GLY A 40 -14.70 1.54 -19.85
N ASN A 41 -13.54 0.98 -19.49
CA ASN A 41 -13.26 0.59 -18.10
C ASN A 41 -11.96 1.21 -17.56
N PRO A 42 -12.02 2.19 -16.63
CA PRO A 42 -10.86 2.78 -16.00
C PRO A 42 -10.23 1.82 -14.98
N THR A 43 -9.56 0.77 -15.48
CA THR A 43 -8.65 -0.05 -14.68
C THR A 43 -7.40 0.79 -14.40
N GLY A 44 -7.38 1.41 -13.21
CA GLY A 44 -6.23 2.15 -12.73
C GLY A 44 -5.02 1.21 -12.60
N ARG A 45 -3.81 1.74 -12.77
CA ARG A 45 -2.58 1.00 -12.51
C ARG A 45 -1.73 1.78 -11.53
N LEU A 46 -1.12 1.06 -10.59
CA LEU A 46 -0.10 1.62 -9.72
C LEU A 46 1.18 1.83 -10.53
N THR A 47 1.72 3.05 -10.46
CA THR A 47 2.99 3.46 -11.08
C THR A 47 3.54 4.65 -10.29
N TRP A 48 4.58 5.29 -10.80
CA TRP A 48 5.15 6.51 -10.23
C TRP A 48 5.10 7.69 -11.22
N ALA A 49 5.13 8.90 -10.68
CA ALA A 49 5.35 10.13 -11.42
C ALA A 49 5.95 11.23 -10.52
N PRO A 50 6.68 12.21 -11.08
CA PRO A 50 6.91 13.48 -10.39
C PRO A 50 5.57 14.11 -9.99
N LEU A 51 5.54 14.76 -8.82
CA LEU A 51 4.36 15.49 -8.36
C LEU A 51 4.22 16.78 -9.17
N THR A 52 3.00 17.08 -9.57
CA THR A 52 2.64 18.27 -10.33
C THR A 52 1.25 18.71 -9.90
N GLU A 53 0.93 19.98 -10.11
CA GLU A 53 -0.43 20.54 -9.94
C GLU A 53 -1.54 19.64 -10.52
N LYS A 54 -1.29 19.04 -11.70
CA LYS A 54 -2.29 18.25 -12.42
C LYS A 54 -2.52 16.85 -11.85
N ASN A 55 -1.59 16.33 -11.04
CA ASN A 55 -1.57 14.92 -10.67
C ASN A 55 -1.47 14.68 -9.15
N LYS A 56 -1.25 15.70 -8.34
CA LYS A 56 -1.06 15.59 -6.88
C LYS A 56 -2.24 14.96 -6.14
N SER A 57 -3.46 15.27 -6.54
CA SER A 57 -4.67 14.60 -6.02
C SER A 57 -4.78 13.11 -6.37
N LYS A 58 -3.97 12.58 -7.29
CA LYS A 58 -3.93 11.15 -7.63
C LYS A 58 -2.81 10.39 -6.89
N ALA A 59 -1.93 11.10 -6.20
CA ALA A 59 -0.82 10.54 -5.44
C ALA A 59 -1.12 10.42 -3.94
N LEU A 60 -2.14 11.13 -3.45
CA LEU A 60 -2.54 11.10 -2.04
C LEU A 60 -3.19 9.75 -1.67
N LEU A 61 -2.69 9.13 -0.61
CA LEU A 61 -3.23 7.89 -0.06
C LEU A 61 -3.68 8.05 1.39
N TRP A 62 -4.77 7.39 1.75
CA TRP A 62 -5.05 7.00 3.12
C TRP A 62 -4.24 5.75 3.45
N VAL A 63 -3.48 5.83 4.54
CA VAL A 63 -2.77 4.69 5.14
C VAL A 63 -3.52 4.33 6.42
N TYR A 64 -4.26 3.23 6.37
CA TYR A 64 -4.90 2.66 7.55
C TYR A 64 -3.92 1.71 8.22
N THR A 65 -3.63 1.92 9.49
CA THR A 65 -2.68 1.14 10.28
C THR A 65 -3.41 0.24 11.27
N PHE A 66 -2.92 -0.98 11.44
CA PHE A 66 -3.48 -1.98 12.35
C PHE A 66 -2.43 -2.50 13.32
N LYS A 67 -2.84 -2.71 14.57
CA LYS A 67 -2.09 -3.50 15.56
C LYS A 67 -2.46 -4.95 15.42
N THR A 68 -1.47 -5.82 15.56
CA THR A 68 -1.62 -7.27 15.67
C THR A 68 -1.26 -7.70 17.09
N THR A 69 -1.89 -8.77 17.57
CA THR A 69 -1.53 -9.42 18.84
C THR A 69 -0.30 -10.32 18.72
N SER A 70 0.15 -10.60 17.50
CA SER A 70 1.36 -11.39 17.22
C SER A 70 2.56 -10.46 16.99
N PRO A 71 3.76 -10.77 17.51
CA PRO A 71 4.97 -10.03 17.17
C PRO A 71 5.35 -10.34 15.72
N GLU A 72 4.99 -9.44 14.81
CA GLU A 72 5.44 -9.49 13.43
C GLU A 72 6.53 -8.43 13.21
N ASP A 73 7.44 -8.70 12.27
CA ASP A 73 8.55 -7.80 11.90
C ASP A 73 8.09 -6.55 11.13
N GLY A 74 6.84 -6.12 11.33
CA GLY A 74 6.18 -5.12 10.52
C GLY A 74 4.88 -4.59 11.10
N THR A 75 4.19 -3.81 10.28
CA THR A 75 2.89 -3.24 10.60
C THR A 75 1.94 -3.46 9.44
N PHE A 76 0.80 -4.09 9.72
CA PHE A 76 -0.25 -4.24 8.74
C PHE A 76 -0.84 -2.88 8.36
N VAL A 77 -0.94 -2.65 7.06
CA VAL A 77 -1.54 -1.45 6.49
C VAL A 77 -2.51 -1.75 5.36
N VAL A 78 -3.49 -0.87 5.18
CA VAL A 78 -4.28 -0.78 3.95
C VAL A 78 -3.98 0.56 3.28
N LEU A 79 -3.76 0.53 1.96
CA LEU A 79 -3.46 1.71 1.15
C LEU A 79 -4.63 2.02 0.22
N GLU A 80 -5.23 3.20 0.35
CA GLU A 80 -6.37 3.66 -0.47
C GLU A 80 -6.07 5.00 -1.13
N PHE A 81 -6.21 5.12 -2.45
CA PHE A 81 -6.12 6.41 -3.11
C PHE A 81 -7.31 7.30 -2.74
N VAL A 82 -7.04 8.45 -2.11
CA VAL A 82 -8.06 9.36 -1.55
C VAL A 82 -9.08 9.77 -2.63
N ARG A 83 -8.60 10.17 -3.81
CA ARG A 83 -9.47 10.68 -4.88
C ARG A 83 -10.36 9.62 -5.53
N SER A 84 -9.87 8.40 -5.71
CA SER A 84 -10.62 7.37 -6.45
C SER A 84 -11.34 6.37 -5.54
N GLY A 85 -10.92 6.25 -4.28
CA GLY A 85 -11.37 5.24 -3.34
C GLY A 85 -10.94 3.82 -3.74
N LYS A 86 -9.83 3.70 -4.50
CA LYS A 86 -9.26 2.42 -4.92
C LYS A 86 -8.19 1.98 -3.94
N PHE A 87 -8.29 0.74 -3.50
CA PHE A 87 -7.29 0.08 -2.67
C PHE A 87 -6.19 -0.52 -3.54
N ILE A 88 -4.95 -0.45 -3.04
CA ILE A 88 -3.84 -1.25 -3.54
C ILE A 88 -4.01 -2.67 -2.99
N ILE A 89 -4.08 -3.64 -3.89
CA ILE A 89 -4.26 -5.06 -3.54
C ILE A 89 -2.95 -5.79 -3.82
N GLY A 90 -2.42 -6.44 -2.79
CA GLY A 90 -1.30 -7.37 -2.88
C GLY A 90 -1.82 -8.76 -3.23
N PRO A 91 -1.62 -9.26 -4.47
CA PRO A 91 -2.09 -10.60 -4.81
C PRO A 91 -1.24 -11.64 -4.09
N GLU A 92 -1.88 -12.70 -3.61
CA GLU A 92 -1.27 -13.81 -2.85
C GLU A 92 -0.49 -14.80 -3.75
N TYR A 93 0.28 -14.30 -4.72
CA TYR A 93 1.15 -15.15 -5.53
C TYR A 93 2.31 -14.38 -6.19
N PRO A 94 3.45 -15.06 -6.45
CA PRO A 94 4.62 -14.45 -7.08
C PRO A 94 4.36 -13.86 -8.48
N ASP A 95 5.08 -12.78 -8.81
CA ASP A 95 5.04 -12.09 -10.12
C ASP A 95 3.64 -11.57 -10.52
N ALA A 96 2.69 -11.50 -9.58
CA ALA A 96 1.38 -10.96 -9.82
C ALA A 96 1.43 -9.47 -10.13
N LYS A 97 0.47 -8.97 -10.93
CA LYS A 97 0.28 -7.53 -11.12
C LYS A 97 -0.42 -6.97 -9.90
N VAL A 98 0.08 -5.85 -9.37
CA VAL A 98 -0.64 -5.11 -8.33
C VAL A 98 -1.95 -4.59 -8.91
N ILE A 99 -3.06 -4.85 -8.19
CA ILE A 99 -4.41 -4.52 -8.64
C ILE A 99 -4.88 -3.28 -7.88
N LEU A 100 -5.54 -2.36 -8.59
CA LEU A 100 -6.28 -1.27 -7.99
C LEU A 100 -7.77 -1.56 -8.07
N LYS A 101 -8.43 -1.72 -6.93
CA LYS A 101 -9.85 -2.12 -6.87
C LYS A 101 -10.66 -1.21 -5.94
N LYS A 102 -11.84 -0.81 -6.39
CA LYS A 102 -12.81 -0.03 -5.62
C LYS A 102 -13.94 -0.94 -5.13
N GLY A 103 -14.17 -0.98 -3.82
CA GLY A 103 -15.28 -1.72 -3.23
C GLY A 103 -15.28 -3.24 -3.52
N GLY A 104 -16.39 -3.90 -3.17
CA GLY A 104 -16.51 -5.37 -3.30
C GLY A 104 -15.62 -6.13 -2.32
N PHE A 105 -15.47 -5.58 -1.11
CA PHE A 105 -14.75 -6.18 0.01
C PHE A 105 -15.70 -6.39 1.19
N THR A 106 -15.44 -7.44 1.94
CA THR A 106 -16.12 -7.75 3.19
C THR A 106 -15.03 -7.94 4.25
N PRO A 107 -14.89 -7.03 5.23
CA PRO A 107 -15.77 -5.89 5.50
C PRO A 107 -15.61 -4.74 4.49
N LYS A 108 -16.68 -3.94 4.31
CA LYS A 108 -16.64 -2.78 3.39
C LYS A 108 -15.62 -1.73 3.82
N SER A 109 -15.60 -1.39 5.12
CA SER A 109 -14.66 -0.41 5.68
C SER A 109 -13.37 -1.09 6.14
N PRO A 110 -12.18 -0.56 5.80
CA PRO A 110 -10.90 -1.09 6.29
C PRO A 110 -10.82 -1.15 7.81
N VAL A 111 -11.39 -0.19 8.53
CA VAL A 111 -11.32 -0.12 10.01
C VAL A 111 -11.96 -1.32 10.73
N HIS A 112 -12.78 -2.09 10.01
CA HIS A 112 -13.45 -3.29 10.53
C HIS A 112 -12.72 -4.59 10.17
N ILE A 113 -11.59 -4.53 9.46
CA ILE A 113 -10.78 -5.71 9.18
C ILE A 113 -10.26 -6.28 10.50
N LYS A 114 -10.42 -7.59 10.67
CA LYS A 114 -10.01 -8.34 11.87
C LYS A 114 -9.05 -9.50 11.57
N LYS A 115 -8.91 -9.88 10.31
CA LYS A 115 -8.11 -11.01 9.85
C LYS A 115 -7.04 -10.51 8.89
N ASP A 116 -5.86 -11.11 8.98
CA ASP A 116 -4.71 -10.93 8.10
C ASP A 116 -4.94 -11.41 6.66
N THR A 117 -5.92 -12.28 6.44
CA THR A 117 -6.32 -12.77 5.11
C THR A 117 -7.12 -11.78 4.26
N ASP A 118 -7.28 -10.52 4.70
CA ASP A 118 -7.93 -9.51 3.85
C ASP A 118 -6.98 -9.09 2.72
N PRO A 119 -7.37 -9.20 1.44
CA PRO A 119 -6.47 -8.95 0.30
C PRO A 119 -6.03 -7.48 0.17
N ARG A 120 -6.64 -6.56 0.93
CA ARG A 120 -6.21 -5.16 1.00
C ARG A 120 -5.03 -4.96 1.94
N LEU A 121 -4.76 -5.91 2.83
CA LEU A 121 -3.67 -5.80 3.79
C LEU A 121 -2.34 -6.02 3.08
N LEU A 122 -1.40 -5.16 3.44
CA LEU A 122 0.00 -5.27 3.10
C LEU A 122 0.79 -5.17 4.41
N MET A 123 1.90 -5.88 4.48
CA MET A 123 2.82 -5.76 5.59
C MET A 123 3.85 -4.67 5.30
N MET A 124 3.81 -3.58 6.06
CA MET A 124 4.81 -2.51 5.97
C MET A 124 5.99 -2.84 6.88
N ARG A 125 7.19 -2.96 6.31
CA ARG A 125 8.44 -3.26 7.04
C ARG A 125 9.53 -2.28 6.69
N GLY A 126 10.49 -2.09 7.59
CA GLY A 126 11.73 -1.40 7.24
C GLY A 126 12.47 -2.16 6.15
N SER A 127 13.02 -1.44 5.17
CA SER A 127 13.78 -2.04 4.07
C SER A 127 15.11 -2.61 4.57
N ILE A 128 15.45 -3.84 4.15
CA ILE A 128 16.77 -4.41 4.41
C ILE A 128 17.82 -3.59 3.65
N GLY A 129 18.77 -2.97 4.37
CA GLY A 129 19.84 -2.16 3.80
C GLY A 129 19.43 -0.78 3.28
N GLY A 130 18.19 -0.35 3.51
CA GLY A 130 17.71 1.01 3.18
C GLY A 130 18.08 2.05 4.25
N GLY A 131 17.80 3.33 3.96
CA GLY A 131 17.88 4.38 4.97
C GLY A 131 16.88 4.15 6.10
N THR A 132 17.07 4.78 7.26
CA THR A 132 16.22 4.58 8.46
C THR A 132 14.73 4.91 8.27
N ALA A 133 14.34 5.49 7.14
CA ALA A 133 12.97 5.85 6.79
C ALA A 133 12.40 5.05 5.59
N ASP A 134 13.20 4.20 4.95
CA ASP A 134 12.75 3.45 3.78
C ASP A 134 11.98 2.20 4.22
N VAL A 135 10.77 2.04 3.67
CA VAL A 135 9.91 0.87 3.91
C VAL A 135 9.61 0.13 2.62
N VAL A 136 9.26 -1.15 2.78
CA VAL A 136 8.69 -1.99 1.71
C VAL A 136 7.27 -2.38 2.09
N PHE A 137 6.44 -2.66 1.09
CA PHE A 137 5.12 -3.25 1.29
C PHE A 137 5.12 -4.68 0.80
N GLU A 138 5.21 -5.61 1.73
CA GLU A 138 5.06 -7.02 1.48
C GLU A 138 3.59 -7.36 1.26
N ALA A 139 3.35 -8.17 0.23
CA ALA A 139 2.02 -8.63 -0.17
C ALA A 139 1.84 -10.13 0.05
N TYR A 140 2.93 -10.88 0.15
CA TYR A 140 2.94 -12.34 0.14
C TYR A 140 4.29 -12.86 0.63
N GLU A 141 4.29 -13.95 1.36
CA GLU A 141 5.48 -14.69 1.80
C GLU A 141 5.33 -16.17 1.41
N SER A 142 6.40 -16.77 0.90
CA SER A 142 6.45 -18.19 0.51
C SER A 142 7.85 -18.74 0.65
N ASP A 143 8.01 -19.88 1.32
CA ASP A 143 9.29 -20.56 1.50
C ASP A 143 10.41 -19.59 1.96
N ASP A 144 10.13 -18.83 3.02
CA ASP A 144 10.98 -17.78 3.60
C ASP A 144 11.36 -16.62 2.64
N THR A 145 10.74 -16.58 1.45
CA THR A 145 10.90 -15.52 0.47
C THR A 145 9.75 -14.52 0.59
N LYS A 146 10.11 -13.28 0.93
CA LYS A 146 9.19 -12.15 1.00
C LYS A 146 9.01 -11.54 -0.38
N TYR A 147 7.74 -11.32 -0.76
CA TYR A 147 7.40 -10.69 -2.02
C TYR A 147 6.73 -9.33 -1.79
N VAL A 148 7.30 -8.31 -2.40
CA VAL A 148 6.98 -6.91 -2.15
C VAL A 148 6.46 -6.20 -3.40
N VAL A 149 5.65 -5.17 -3.18
CA VAL A 149 5.21 -4.25 -4.22
C VAL A 149 6.44 -3.60 -4.87
N THR A 150 6.62 -3.86 -6.17
CA THR A 150 7.75 -3.39 -6.95
C THR A 150 7.28 -2.52 -8.11
N LEU A 151 7.78 -1.30 -8.15
CA LEU A 151 7.65 -0.36 -9.26
C LEU A 151 8.81 -0.54 -10.24
N TYR A 152 8.55 -0.38 -11.53
CA TYR A 152 9.61 -0.41 -12.54
C TYR A 152 10.05 1.00 -12.89
N ASN A 153 11.34 1.16 -13.24
CA ASN A 153 11.88 2.39 -13.83
C ASN A 153 11.13 2.86 -15.09
N ASN A 154 10.41 1.96 -15.77
CA ASN A 154 9.51 2.31 -16.85
C ASN A 154 8.09 2.55 -16.32
N ARG A 155 7.71 3.83 -16.17
CA ARG A 155 6.37 4.28 -15.72
C ARG A 155 5.17 3.76 -16.52
N ASN A 156 5.39 3.13 -17.67
CA ASN A 156 4.34 2.50 -18.48
C ASN A 156 4.09 1.03 -18.11
N LYS A 157 5.01 0.41 -17.38
CA LYS A 157 4.85 -0.93 -16.82
C LYS A 157 4.07 -0.83 -15.50
N ALA A 158 3.15 -1.76 -15.29
CA ALA A 158 2.39 -1.83 -14.05
C ALA A 158 3.28 -2.37 -12.93
N ALA A 159 3.07 -1.91 -11.70
CA ALA A 159 3.69 -2.50 -10.52
C ALA A 159 3.36 -4.01 -10.41
N ARG A 160 4.30 -4.77 -9.86
CA ARG A 160 4.17 -6.21 -9.63
C ARG A 160 4.64 -6.59 -8.23
N VAL A 161 4.27 -7.78 -7.79
CA VAL A 161 4.76 -8.38 -6.55
C VAL A 161 5.96 -9.27 -6.91
N LEU A 162 7.17 -8.87 -6.49
CA LEU A 162 8.43 -9.55 -6.80
C LEU A 162 9.18 -9.88 -5.51
N PRO A 163 10.13 -10.84 -5.54
CA PRO A 163 11.00 -11.09 -4.39
C PRO A 163 11.68 -9.81 -3.91
N GLU A 164 11.75 -9.62 -2.59
CA GLU A 164 12.47 -8.51 -1.96
C GLU A 164 13.95 -8.52 -2.38
N GLY A 165 14.49 -7.34 -2.72
CA GLY A 165 15.85 -7.15 -3.20
C GLY A 165 16.06 -7.45 -4.69
N GLY A 166 17.28 -7.87 -5.02
CA GLY A 166 17.70 -8.17 -6.39
C GLY A 166 17.77 -6.95 -7.31
N ALA A 167 17.60 -7.17 -8.62
CA ALA A 167 17.79 -6.14 -9.65
C ALA A 167 16.74 -5.01 -9.67
N ASN A 168 15.68 -5.10 -8.85
CA ASN A 168 14.60 -4.10 -8.80
C ASN A 168 14.49 -3.41 -7.43
N SER A 169 15.50 -3.50 -6.56
CA SER A 169 15.48 -2.95 -5.19
C SER A 169 15.06 -1.49 -5.14
N ASP A 170 15.53 -0.65 -6.07
CA ASP A 170 15.22 0.78 -6.12
C ASP A 170 13.73 1.08 -6.33
N GLY A 171 13.00 0.12 -6.91
CA GLY A 171 11.56 0.21 -7.14
C GLY A 171 10.70 -0.37 -6.03
N GLN A 172 11.31 -0.98 -5.00
CA GLN A 172 10.62 -1.64 -3.90
C GLN A 172 10.53 -0.77 -2.66
N THR A 173 11.49 0.13 -2.46
CA THR A 173 11.56 1.01 -1.31
C THR A 173 10.73 2.27 -1.53
N VAL A 174 10.04 2.67 -0.47
CA VAL A 174 9.34 3.96 -0.42
C VAL A 174 9.57 4.67 0.90
N GLN A 175 9.39 5.98 0.88
CA GLN A 175 9.31 6.82 2.06
C GLN A 175 7.89 7.37 2.19
N LEU A 176 7.38 7.37 3.43
CA LEU A 176 6.11 8.00 3.76
C LEU A 176 6.38 9.48 4.07
N HIS A 177 5.77 10.37 3.30
CA HIS A 177 5.84 11.81 3.50
C HIS A 177 4.48 12.35 3.94
N ASP A 178 4.52 13.27 4.90
CA ASP A 178 3.36 14.11 5.22
C ASP A 178 3.00 14.96 4.00
N PRO A 179 1.73 15.00 3.57
CA PRO A 179 1.32 15.94 2.54
C PRO A 179 1.38 17.36 3.10
N GLU A 180 2.11 18.26 2.43
CA GLU A 180 1.93 19.69 2.66
C GLU A 180 0.59 20.10 2.08
N LEU A 181 -0.30 20.59 2.93
CA LEU A 181 -1.64 21.02 2.54
C LEU A 181 -1.72 22.54 2.57
N GLN A 182 -2.08 23.16 1.45
CA GLN A 182 -2.36 24.59 1.37
C GLN A 182 -3.87 24.83 1.23
N HIS A 183 -4.33 25.94 1.81
CA HIS A 183 -5.65 26.48 1.54
C HIS A 183 -5.69 26.98 0.10
N THR A 184 -6.73 26.63 -0.63
CA THR A 184 -7.01 27.21 -1.95
C THR A 184 -7.80 28.51 -1.78
N ASP A 185 -7.40 29.58 -2.46
CA ASP A 185 -8.09 30.89 -2.46
C ASP A 185 -9.44 30.87 -3.20
N ASP A 186 -9.80 29.76 -3.85
CA ASP A 186 -11.13 29.56 -4.44
C ASP A 186 -12.11 29.16 -3.33
N ASP A 187 -13.26 29.83 -3.27
CA ASP A 187 -14.37 29.80 -2.28
C ASP A 187 -14.96 28.41 -1.89
N ASN A 188 -14.32 27.30 -2.23
CA ASN A 188 -14.59 25.98 -1.69
C ASN A 188 -13.37 25.46 -0.94
N ASP A 189 -13.44 25.46 0.40
CA ASP A 189 -12.45 24.94 1.34
C ASP A 189 -11.96 23.53 0.98
N PHE A 190 -10.92 23.42 0.15
CA PHE A 190 -10.21 22.17 -0.10
C PHE A 190 -8.74 22.33 0.27
N LEU A 191 -8.26 21.42 1.14
CA LEU A 191 -6.84 21.25 1.41
C LEU A 191 -6.19 20.60 0.18
N GLU A 192 -5.26 21.30 -0.47
CA GLU A 192 -4.57 20.78 -1.64
C GLU A 192 -3.12 20.42 -1.33
N VAL A 193 -2.69 19.24 -1.78
CA VAL A 193 -1.29 18.80 -1.69
C VAL A 193 -0.40 19.80 -2.46
N VAL A 194 0.80 20.12 -1.96
CA VAL A 194 1.81 20.91 -2.69
C VAL A 194 2.82 19.97 -3.37
N PRO A 195 3.25 20.24 -4.63
CA PRO A 195 4.24 19.43 -5.34
C PRO A 195 5.62 19.31 -4.68
#